data_AF-A0A358QQX9-F1
#
_entry.id   AF-A0A358QQX9-F1
#
_cell.length_a   1.000
_cell.length_b   1.000
_cell.length_c   1.000
_cell.angle_alpha   90.00
_cell.angle_beta   90.00
_cell.angle_gamma   90.00
#
_symmetry.space_group_name_H-M   'P 1'
#
loop_
_entity.id
_entity.type
_entity.pdbx_description
1 polymer ?
#
loop_
_entity_poly.entity_id
_entity_poly.type
_entity_poly.pdbx_seq_one_letter_code
_entity_poly.pdbx_strand_id
1 'polypeptide(L)'
;MSTIAAKWTTARSALTACEWRHVGGMLGTILTLHVLGWGIFIVAILPQHYKLLGLGVAVTAYTLGMRHAFDADHISAIDNTTRKLMAEGKRPLSTGFFFSLGHSTIVFCLGIGMTIAAKALIGQVSNTSSVLQSFGGLFGTLVSGFFLYMIAILNLVILIGIVKVFLEMRRGRYSDHELEHQLNQRGLMFRFFGKMMKSIHSPWQMYPVGVL
;
A
#
# COMPACT_ATOMS: atom_id res chain seq x y z
N MET A 1 -10.14 25.12 27.60
CA MET A 1 -9.61 25.81 26.40
C MET A 1 -8.08 25.97 26.39
N SER A 2 -7.36 25.86 27.53
CA SER A 2 -5.89 25.99 27.60
C SER A 2 -5.08 24.79 27.06
N THR A 3 -5.66 23.58 27.06
CA THR A 3 -4.97 22.34 26.65
C THR A 3 -4.83 22.15 25.15
N ILE A 4 -5.72 22.75 24.34
CA ILE A 4 -5.64 22.67 22.88
C ILE A 4 -4.52 23.60 22.38
N ALA A 5 -4.51 24.85 22.82
CA ALA A 5 -3.47 25.82 22.46
C ALA A 5 -2.04 25.32 22.79
N ALA A 6 -1.88 24.67 23.95
CA ALA A 6 -0.61 24.05 24.35
C ALA A 6 -0.17 22.90 23.43
N LYS A 7 -1.10 22.07 22.95
CA LYS A 7 -0.80 21.00 21.97
C LYS A 7 -0.38 21.57 20.62
N TRP A 8 -0.99 22.66 20.18
CA TRP A 8 -0.63 23.36 18.93
C TRP A 8 0.75 24.02 19.00
N THR A 9 1.15 24.57 20.14
CA THR A 9 2.50 25.11 20.33
C THR A 9 3.56 24.01 20.30
N THR A 10 3.32 22.87 20.95
CA THR A 10 4.23 21.72 20.94
C THR A 10 4.35 21.09 19.54
N ALA A 11 3.24 21.01 18.79
CA ALA A 11 3.25 20.52 17.42
C ALA A 11 3.98 21.48 16.46
N ARG A 12 3.84 22.80 16.65
CA ARG A 12 4.60 23.81 15.88
C ARG A 12 6.10 23.77 16.16
N SER A 13 6.52 23.50 17.40
CA SER A 13 7.93 23.37 17.78
C SER A 13 8.54 22.00 17.45
N ALA A 14 7.73 21.00 17.09
CA ALA A 14 8.21 19.65 16.79
C ALA A 14 8.92 19.52 15.43
N LEU A 15 8.59 20.40 14.48
CA LEU A 15 9.13 20.40 13.13
C LEU A 15 9.82 21.72 12.79
N THR A 16 10.95 21.63 12.11
CA THR A 16 11.66 22.76 11.54
C THR A 16 10.85 23.40 10.40
N ALA A 17 11.12 24.66 10.06
CA ALA A 17 10.46 25.36 8.96
C ALA A 17 10.62 24.62 7.61
N CYS A 18 11.73 23.93 7.40
CA CYS A 18 11.98 23.12 6.21
C CYS A 18 11.09 21.86 6.18
N GLU A 19 10.94 21.17 7.32
CA GLU A 19 10.06 20.00 7.44
C GLU A 19 8.58 20.39 7.24
N TRP A 20 8.16 21.55 7.75
CA TRP A 20 6.82 22.08 7.50
C TRP A 20 6.55 22.36 6.01
N ARG A 21 7.55 22.86 5.27
CA ARG A 21 7.42 23.04 3.81
C ARG A 21 7.27 21.70 3.09
N HIS A 22 8.00 20.67 3.51
CA HIS A 22 7.85 19.32 2.95
C HIS A 22 6.47 18.72 3.23
N VAL A 23 5.98 18.84 4.47
CA VAL A 23 4.61 18.40 4.84
C VAL A 23 3.56 19.16 4.03
N GLY A 24 3.71 20.48 3.91
CA GLY A 24 2.84 21.31 3.08
C GLY A 24 2.85 20.88 1.61
N GLY A 25 4.02 20.57 1.05
CA GLY A 25 4.14 20.04 -0.32
C GLY A 25 3.44 18.70 -0.51
N MET A 26 3.61 17.76 0.43
CA MET A 26 2.94 16.45 0.37
C MET A 26 1.41 16.61 0.45
N LEU A 27 0.91 17.41 1.38
CA LEU A 27 -0.53 17.69 1.51
C LEU A 27 -1.08 18.40 0.28
N GLY A 28 -0.35 19.36 -0.27
CA GLY A 28 -0.70 20.05 -1.51
C GLY A 28 -0.84 19.09 -2.68
N THR A 29 0.10 18.15 -2.84
CA THR A 29 0.01 17.10 -3.87
C THR A 29 -1.21 16.21 -3.67
N ILE A 30 -1.46 15.74 -2.44
CA ILE A 30 -2.62 14.90 -2.11
C ILE A 30 -3.93 15.61 -2.48
N LEU A 31 -4.08 16.87 -2.04
CA LEU A 31 -5.28 17.66 -2.33
C LEU A 31 -5.45 17.88 -3.84
N THR A 32 -4.36 18.18 -4.54
CA THR A 32 -4.39 18.38 -5.99
C THR A 32 -4.86 17.12 -6.70
N LEU A 33 -4.35 15.94 -6.32
CA LEU A 33 -4.77 14.67 -6.90
C LEU A 33 -6.25 14.37 -6.63
N HIS A 34 -6.77 14.68 -5.44
CA HIS A 34 -8.19 14.51 -5.13
C HIS A 34 -9.08 15.44 -5.96
N VAL A 35 -8.71 16.72 -6.05
CA VAL A 35 -9.44 17.71 -6.84
C VAL A 35 -9.42 17.33 -8.32
N LEU A 36 -8.29 16.88 -8.84
CA LEU A 36 -8.19 16.42 -10.23
C LEU A 36 -9.03 15.16 -10.46
N GLY A 37 -8.95 14.16 -9.58
CA GLY A 37 -9.70 12.91 -9.71
C GLY A 37 -11.21 13.13 -9.70
N TRP A 38 -11.72 13.86 -8.69
CA TRP A 38 -13.14 14.20 -8.60
C TRP A 38 -13.56 15.21 -9.69
N GLY A 39 -12.69 16.14 -10.06
CA GLY A 39 -12.94 17.11 -11.12
C GLY A 39 -13.11 16.44 -12.49
N ILE A 40 -12.22 15.51 -12.85
CA ILE A 40 -12.33 14.70 -14.07
C ILE A 40 -13.64 13.90 -14.03
N PHE A 41 -13.96 13.26 -12.90
CA PHE A 41 -15.21 12.52 -12.76
C PHE A 41 -16.45 13.40 -12.98
N ILE A 42 -16.54 14.55 -12.31
CA ILE A 42 -17.72 15.44 -12.38
C ILE A 42 -17.86 16.09 -13.76
N VAL A 43 -16.75 16.54 -14.37
CA VAL A 43 -16.78 17.30 -15.62
C VAL A 43 -16.85 16.40 -16.85
N ALA A 44 -16.08 15.30 -16.87
CA ALA A 44 -15.95 14.47 -18.07
C ALA A 44 -16.82 13.20 -18.03
N ILE A 45 -17.03 12.59 -16.86
CA ILE A 45 -17.65 11.26 -16.75
C ILE A 45 -19.13 11.37 -16.38
N LEU A 46 -19.47 12.16 -15.36
CA LEU A 46 -20.83 12.29 -14.84
C LEU A 46 -21.88 12.74 -15.89
N PRO A 47 -21.58 13.64 -16.85
CA PRO A 47 -22.54 14.04 -17.87
C PRO A 47 -22.83 12.95 -18.92
N GLN A 48 -21.94 11.97 -19.08
CA GLN A 48 -22.00 10.95 -20.13
C GLN A 48 -22.75 9.67 -19.70
N HIS A 49 -23.09 9.55 -18.40
CA HIS A 49 -23.69 8.34 -17.82
C HIS A 49 -24.92 8.68 -16.96
N TYR A 50 -25.66 7.66 -16.51
CA TYR A 50 -26.76 7.83 -15.56
C TYR A 50 -26.25 8.46 -14.26
N LYS A 51 -26.60 9.73 -14.03
CA LYS A 51 -26.01 10.58 -12.96
C LYS A 51 -26.05 9.92 -11.57
N LEU A 52 -27.18 9.31 -11.20
CA LEU A 52 -27.34 8.68 -9.88
C LEU A 52 -26.51 7.40 -9.73
N LEU A 53 -26.48 6.56 -10.78
CA LEU A 53 -25.70 5.33 -10.79
C LEU A 53 -24.20 5.63 -10.80
N GLY A 54 -23.76 6.59 -11.64
CA GLY A 54 -22.36 7.00 -11.73
C GLY A 54 -21.82 7.54 -10.41
N LEU A 55 -22.61 8.36 -9.72
CA LEU A 55 -22.26 8.87 -8.39
C LEU A 55 -22.17 7.72 -7.36
N GLY A 56 -23.14 6.80 -7.37
CA GLY A 56 -23.13 5.63 -6.48
C GLY A 56 -21.90 4.74 -6.68
N VAL A 57 -21.52 4.49 -7.93
CA VAL A 57 -20.31 3.72 -8.27
C VAL A 57 -19.05 4.47 -7.85
N ALA A 58 -18.95 5.78 -8.10
CA ALA A 58 -17.79 6.58 -7.71
C ALA A 58 -17.60 6.62 -6.18
N VAL A 59 -18.68 6.83 -5.42
CA VAL A 59 -18.63 6.81 -3.95
C VAL A 59 -18.25 5.42 -3.42
N THR A 60 -18.79 4.36 -4.03
CA THR A 60 -18.45 2.98 -3.64
C THR A 60 -16.98 2.68 -3.92
N ALA A 61 -16.47 3.03 -5.10
CA ALA A 61 -15.07 2.87 -5.45
C ALA A 61 -14.15 3.68 -4.51
N TYR A 62 -14.53 4.92 -4.19
CA TYR A 62 -13.78 5.77 -3.26
C TYR A 62 -13.73 5.18 -1.85
N THR A 63 -14.86 4.69 -1.33
CA THR A 63 -14.93 4.09 0.02
C THR A 63 -14.20 2.76 0.10
N LEU A 64 -14.32 1.89 -0.92
CA LEU A 64 -13.55 0.65 -0.99
C LEU A 64 -12.04 0.92 -1.12
N GLY A 65 -11.64 1.92 -1.91
CA GLY A 65 -10.25 2.37 -1.99
C GLY A 65 -9.71 2.90 -0.66
N MET A 66 -10.50 3.72 0.05
CA MET A 66 -10.15 4.17 1.40
C MET A 66 -9.98 3.00 2.37
N ARG A 67 -10.86 1.99 2.32
CA ARG A 67 -10.74 0.78 3.15
C ARG A 67 -9.45 0.03 2.85
N HIS A 68 -9.16 -0.20 1.57
CA HIS A 68 -7.95 -0.88 1.09
C HIS A 68 -6.68 -0.18 1.59
N ALA A 69 -6.68 1.15 1.72
CA ALA A 69 -5.54 1.90 2.23
C ALA A 69 -5.16 1.54 3.68
N PHE A 70 -6.09 0.98 4.47
CA PHE A 70 -5.88 0.57 5.86
C PHE A 70 -5.52 -0.91 6.03
N ASP A 71 -5.24 -1.63 4.95
CA ASP A 71 -4.83 -3.03 5.03
C ASP A 71 -3.50 -3.19 5.80
N ALA A 72 -3.36 -4.34 6.47
CA ALA A 72 -2.29 -4.58 7.45
C ALA A 72 -0.89 -4.63 6.81
N ASP A 73 -0.81 -4.98 5.54
CA ASP A 73 0.42 -4.98 4.73
C ASP A 73 0.95 -3.55 4.52
N HIS A 74 0.09 -2.60 4.17
CA HIS A 74 0.47 -1.19 4.05
C HIS A 74 0.96 -0.62 5.38
N ILE A 75 0.20 -0.88 6.45
CA ILE A 75 0.53 -0.40 7.80
C ILE A 75 1.88 -0.99 8.24
N SER A 76 2.07 -2.30 8.08
CA SER A 76 3.31 -2.98 8.50
C SER A 76 4.53 -2.55 7.68
N ALA A 77 4.38 -2.33 6.37
CA ALA A 77 5.46 -1.87 5.50
C ALA A 77 5.93 -0.44 5.86
N ILE A 78 4.97 0.47 6.09
CA ILE A 78 5.27 1.85 6.51
C ILE A 78 5.87 1.88 7.90
N ASP A 79 5.29 1.17 8.87
CA ASP A 79 5.76 1.14 10.26
C ASP A 79 7.18 0.57 10.35
N ASN A 80 7.46 -0.56 9.70
CA ASN A 80 8.76 -1.19 9.74
C ASN A 80 9.86 -0.30 9.12
N THR A 81 9.59 0.33 7.98
CA THR A 81 10.54 1.27 7.36
C THR A 81 10.73 2.53 8.20
N THR A 82 9.66 3.04 8.80
CA THR A 82 9.72 4.20 9.70
C THR A 82 10.58 3.90 10.91
N ARG A 83 10.36 2.77 11.58
CA ARG A 83 11.17 2.32 12.74
C ARG A 83 12.63 2.13 12.35
N LYS A 84 12.90 1.51 11.20
CA LYS A 84 14.26 1.33 10.69
C LYS A 84 14.97 2.68 10.50
N LEU A 85 14.34 3.62 9.79
CA LEU A 85 14.94 4.93 9.52
C LEU A 85 15.13 5.75 10.81
N MET A 86 14.19 5.64 11.76
CA MET A 86 14.34 6.25 13.08
C MET A 86 15.50 5.64 13.89
N ALA A 87 15.68 4.32 13.84
CA ALA A 87 16.81 3.64 14.46
C ALA A 87 18.16 4.06 13.85
N GLU A 88 18.18 4.42 12.57
CA GLU A 88 19.33 5.04 11.88
C GLU A 88 19.48 6.55 12.16
N GLY A 89 18.70 7.13 13.07
CA GLY A 89 18.75 8.55 13.45
C GLY A 89 18.10 9.52 12.44
N LYS A 90 17.36 9.01 11.46
CA LYS A 90 16.69 9.83 10.42
C LYS A 90 15.27 10.20 10.85
N ARG A 91 14.72 11.23 10.19
CA ARG A 91 13.32 11.68 10.36
C ARG A 91 12.47 11.31 9.14
N PRO A 92 11.81 10.14 9.14
CA PRO A 92 11.10 9.58 7.97
C PRO A 92 9.71 10.20 7.72
N LEU A 93 9.63 11.52 7.51
CA LEU A 93 8.34 12.23 7.36
C LEU A 93 7.56 11.87 6.08
N SER A 94 8.25 11.42 5.02
CA SER A 94 7.66 11.18 3.69
C SER A 94 7.51 9.71 3.30
N THR A 95 7.86 8.78 4.19
CA THR A 95 7.84 7.33 3.93
C THR A 95 6.46 6.84 3.49
N GLY A 96 5.42 7.21 4.24
CA GLY A 96 4.04 6.84 3.91
C GLY A 96 3.54 7.50 2.62
N PHE A 97 3.95 8.75 2.35
CA PHE A 97 3.59 9.46 1.12
C PHE A 97 4.14 8.75 -0.12
N PHE A 98 5.43 8.43 -0.13
CA PHE A 98 6.06 7.75 -1.27
C PHE A 98 5.51 6.33 -1.48
N PHE A 99 5.28 5.58 -0.38
CA PHE A 99 4.63 4.27 -0.46
C PHE A 99 3.24 4.35 -1.11
N SER A 100 2.38 5.22 -0.59
CA SER A 100 1.02 5.39 -1.09
C SER A 100 1.00 5.88 -2.54
N LEU A 101 1.92 6.77 -2.93
CA LEU A 101 2.04 7.27 -4.30
C LEU A 101 2.46 6.15 -5.28
N GLY A 102 3.40 5.29 -4.87
CA GLY A 102 3.79 4.10 -5.65
C GLY A 102 2.63 3.13 -5.84
N HIS A 103 1.94 2.78 -4.75
CA HIS A 103 0.78 1.88 -4.78
C HIS A 103 -0.37 2.43 -5.63
N SER A 104 -0.66 3.72 -5.49
CA SER A 104 -1.69 4.37 -6.31
C SER A 104 -1.34 4.35 -7.79
N THR A 105 -0.05 4.44 -8.14
CA THR A 105 0.41 4.40 -9.54
C THR A 105 0.13 3.05 -10.18
N ILE A 106 0.49 1.95 -9.53
CA ILE A 106 0.25 0.62 -10.09
C ILE A 106 -1.25 0.31 -10.20
N VAL A 107 -2.05 0.67 -9.19
CA VAL A 107 -3.50 0.52 -9.21
C VAL A 107 -4.14 1.34 -10.34
N PHE A 108 -3.71 2.58 -10.53
CA PHE A 108 -4.20 3.43 -11.62
C PHE A 108 -3.84 2.87 -13.00
N CYS A 109 -2.60 2.44 -13.20
CA CYS A 109 -2.14 1.80 -14.44
C CYS A 109 -2.92 0.52 -14.74
N LEU A 110 -3.14 -0.33 -13.73
CA LEU A 110 -3.96 -1.54 -13.86
C LEU A 110 -5.41 -1.20 -14.21
N GLY A 111 -5.99 -0.15 -13.64
CA GLY A 111 -7.33 0.35 -13.97
C GLY A 111 -7.45 0.81 -15.42
N ILE A 112 -6.46 1.54 -15.93
CA ILE A 112 -6.38 1.93 -17.34
C ILE A 112 -6.25 0.69 -18.23
N GLY A 113 -5.32 -0.21 -17.90
CA GLY A 113 -5.10 -1.45 -18.64
C GLY A 113 -6.36 -2.30 -18.71
N MET A 114 -7.09 -2.44 -17.60
CA MET A 114 -8.36 -3.14 -17.53
C MET A 114 -9.44 -2.48 -18.38
N THR A 115 -9.49 -1.14 -18.40
CA THR A 115 -10.42 -0.39 -19.25
C THR A 115 -10.13 -0.59 -20.74
N ILE A 116 -8.85 -0.56 -21.13
CA ILE A 116 -8.43 -0.82 -22.51
C ILE A 116 -8.75 -2.27 -22.89
N ALA A 117 -8.40 -3.23 -22.03
CA ALA A 117 -8.71 -4.65 -22.25
C ALA A 117 -10.21 -4.88 -22.39
N ALA A 118 -11.03 -4.29 -21.52
CA ALA A 118 -12.49 -4.37 -21.60
C ALA A 118 -13.00 -3.81 -22.93
N LYS A 119 -12.51 -2.66 -23.40
CA LYS A 119 -12.90 -2.09 -24.70
C LYS A 119 -12.45 -2.94 -25.88
N ALA A 120 -11.24 -3.51 -25.84
CA ALA A 120 -10.71 -4.39 -26.88
C ALA A 120 -11.52 -5.70 -26.98
N LEU A 121 -11.93 -6.26 -25.83
CA LEU A 121 -12.79 -7.44 -25.76
C LEU A 121 -14.21 -7.11 -26.27
N ILE A 122 -14.79 -5.98 -25.88
CA ILE A 122 -16.12 -5.56 -26.37
C ILE A 122 -16.11 -5.33 -27.89
N GLY A 123 -15.02 -4.78 -28.44
CA GLY A 123 -14.84 -4.60 -29.89
C GLY A 123 -14.67 -5.90 -30.69
N GLN A 124 -14.18 -6.97 -30.05
CA GLN A 124 -14.06 -8.30 -30.65
C GLN A 124 -15.30 -9.20 -30.45
N VAL A 125 -16.28 -8.78 -29.62
CA VAL A 125 -17.50 -9.54 -29.31
C VAL A 125 -18.64 -9.30 -30.33
N SER A 126 -18.39 -8.60 -31.43
CA SER A 126 -19.31 -8.58 -32.59
C SER A 126 -19.20 -9.84 -33.47
N ASN A 127 -18.25 -10.74 -33.21
CA ASN A 127 -18.21 -12.06 -33.84
C ASN A 127 -17.83 -13.15 -32.82
N THR A 128 -18.84 -13.92 -32.42
CA THR A 128 -18.82 -15.24 -31.75
C THR A 128 -17.43 -15.90 -31.62
N SER A 129 -16.83 -15.88 -30.42
CA SER A 129 -15.76 -16.83 -30.07
C SER A 129 -15.82 -17.24 -28.58
N SER A 130 -16.72 -18.19 -28.31
CA SER A 130 -17.03 -18.79 -27.01
C SER A 130 -15.86 -19.54 -26.31
N VAL A 131 -14.65 -19.56 -26.89
CA VAL A 131 -13.49 -20.30 -26.35
C VAL A 131 -12.50 -19.39 -25.65
N LEU A 132 -12.29 -18.15 -26.13
CA LEU A 132 -11.26 -17.26 -25.58
C LEU A 132 -11.66 -16.64 -24.24
N GLN A 133 -12.95 -16.30 -24.07
CA GLN A 133 -13.47 -15.69 -22.84
C GLN A 133 -13.59 -16.71 -21.68
N SER A 134 -14.02 -17.93 -21.97
CA SER A 134 -14.10 -19.02 -20.98
C SER A 134 -12.72 -19.53 -20.56
N PHE A 135 -11.78 -19.65 -21.50
CA PHE A 135 -10.42 -20.09 -21.19
C PHE A 135 -9.63 -18.99 -20.45
N GLY A 136 -9.75 -17.72 -20.86
CA GLY A 136 -9.13 -16.59 -20.16
C GLY A 136 -9.69 -16.36 -18.76
N GLY A 137 -11.00 -16.49 -18.56
CA GLY A 137 -11.64 -16.36 -17.26
C GLY A 137 -11.26 -17.49 -16.29
N LEU A 138 -11.28 -18.75 -16.75
CA LEU A 138 -10.91 -19.90 -15.93
C LEU A 138 -9.41 -19.91 -15.63
N PHE A 139 -8.57 -19.66 -16.63
CA PHE A 139 -7.12 -19.63 -16.47
C PHE A 139 -6.68 -18.45 -15.59
N GLY A 140 -7.28 -17.27 -15.78
CA GLY A 140 -7.05 -16.11 -14.91
C GLY A 140 -7.46 -16.37 -13.45
N THR A 141 -8.61 -17.01 -13.24
CA THR A 141 -9.07 -17.37 -11.88
C THR A 141 -8.20 -18.44 -11.25
N LEU A 142 -7.73 -19.43 -12.01
CA LEU A 142 -6.82 -20.47 -11.52
C LEU A 142 -5.43 -19.92 -11.19
N VAL A 143 -4.85 -19.10 -12.06
CA VAL A 143 -3.54 -18.48 -11.84
C VAL A 143 -3.60 -17.49 -10.68
N SER A 144 -4.65 -16.66 -10.61
CA SER A 144 -4.88 -15.74 -9.50
C SER A 144 -5.13 -16.49 -8.20
N GLY A 145 -5.99 -17.51 -8.22
CA GLY A 145 -6.28 -18.37 -7.07
C GLY A 145 -5.03 -19.07 -6.56
N PHE A 146 -4.24 -19.69 -7.43
CA PHE A 146 -2.97 -20.31 -7.07
C PHE A 146 -2.02 -19.31 -6.40
N PHE A 147 -1.85 -18.13 -6.98
CA PHE A 147 -0.98 -17.09 -6.43
C PHE A 147 -1.46 -16.58 -5.07
N LEU A 148 -2.77 -16.35 -4.91
CA LEU A 148 -3.37 -15.93 -3.64
C LEU A 148 -3.22 -17.00 -2.56
N TYR A 149 -3.46 -18.27 -2.88
CA TYR A 149 -3.23 -19.39 -1.95
C TYR A 149 -1.75 -19.53 -1.58
N MET A 150 -0.84 -19.34 -2.53
CA MET A 150 0.61 -19.37 -2.28
C MET A 150 1.02 -18.29 -1.27
N ILE A 151 0.59 -17.04 -1.51
CA ILE A 151 0.87 -15.93 -0.58
C ILE A 151 0.20 -16.18 0.77
N ALA A 152 -1.04 -16.68 0.80
CA ALA A 152 -1.73 -16.99 2.05
C ALA A 152 -0.98 -18.05 2.88
N ILE A 153 -0.46 -19.11 2.25
CA ILE A 153 0.35 -20.14 2.92
C ILE A 153 1.65 -19.54 3.45
N LEU A 154 2.35 -18.72 2.65
CA LEU A 154 3.59 -18.07 3.08
C LEU A 154 3.34 -17.15 4.29
N ASN A 155 2.26 -16.36 4.26
CA ASN A 155 1.85 -15.52 5.38
C ASN A 155 1.46 -16.33 6.61
N LEU A 156 0.81 -17.49 6.44
CA LEU A 156 0.48 -18.40 7.54
C LEU A 156 1.75 -18.95 8.22
N VAL A 157 2.76 -19.34 7.44
CA VAL A 157 4.06 -19.80 7.97
C VAL A 157 4.75 -18.69 8.77
N ILE A 158 4.74 -17.46 8.25
CA ILE A 158 5.30 -16.28 8.96
C ILE A 158 4.53 -16.05 10.27
N LEU A 159 3.20 -16.10 10.23
CA LEU A 159 2.34 -15.92 11.40
C LEU A 159 2.62 -16.97 12.47
N ILE A 160 2.72 -18.25 12.11
CA ILE A 160 3.08 -19.34 13.03
C ILE A 160 4.46 -19.05 13.65
N GLY A 161 5.43 -18.60 12.86
CA GLY A 161 6.74 -18.20 13.35
C GLY A 161 6.69 -17.05 14.36
N ILE A 162 5.88 -16.02 14.11
CA ILE A 162 5.70 -14.88 15.03
C ILE A 162 4.97 -15.31 16.30
N VAL A 163 3.89 -16.09 16.19
CA VAL A 163 3.11 -16.57 17.34
C VAL A 163 3.94 -17.49 18.23
N LYS A 164 4.77 -18.35 17.65
CA LYS A 164 5.68 -19.21 18.41
C LYS A 164 6.65 -18.38 19.24
N VAL A 165 7.33 -17.41 18.61
CA VAL A 165 8.24 -16.47 19.30
C VAL A 165 7.51 -15.68 20.38
N PHE A 166 6.29 -15.21 20.11
CA PHE A 166 5.47 -14.47 21.07
C PHE A 166 5.07 -15.31 22.29
N LEU A 167 4.65 -16.56 22.08
CA LEU A 167 4.31 -17.49 23.16
C LEU A 167 5.54 -17.87 24.00
N GLU A 168 6.68 -18.01 23.35
CA GLU A 168 7.97 -18.31 23.97
C GLU A 168 8.49 -17.14 24.82
N MET A 169 8.35 -15.89 24.35
CA MET A 169 8.61 -14.68 25.15
C MET A 169 7.70 -14.60 26.38
N ARG A 170 6.40 -14.88 26.22
CA ARG A 170 5.42 -14.84 27.32
C ARG A 170 5.67 -15.90 28.39
N ARG A 171 6.36 -17.00 28.05
CA ARG A 171 6.74 -18.08 28.98
C ARG A 171 8.05 -17.81 29.73
N GLY A 172 8.69 -16.66 29.53
CA GLY A 172 9.83 -16.21 30.34
C GLY A 172 11.12 -16.99 30.15
N ARG A 173 11.30 -17.69 29.01
CA ARG A 173 12.50 -18.51 28.71
C ARG A 173 13.34 -17.98 27.55
N TYR A 174 13.28 -16.69 27.23
CA TYR A 174 14.02 -16.13 26.10
C TYR A 174 14.93 -14.99 26.54
N SER A 175 16.25 -15.16 26.34
CA SER A 175 17.25 -14.11 26.53
C SER A 175 17.31 -13.23 25.28
N ASP A 176 17.41 -11.92 25.44
CA ASP A 176 17.44 -10.94 24.34
C ASP A 176 18.52 -11.26 23.29
N HIS A 177 19.64 -11.86 23.72
CA HIS A 177 20.76 -12.24 22.86
C HIS A 177 20.47 -13.46 21.95
N GLU A 178 19.66 -14.43 22.40
CA GLU A 178 19.25 -15.58 21.59
C GLU A 178 18.12 -15.22 20.61
N LEU A 179 17.27 -14.25 20.99
CA LEU A 179 16.23 -13.69 20.13
C LEU A 179 16.84 -12.96 18.93
N GLU A 180 17.89 -12.17 19.14
CA GLU A 180 18.60 -11.44 18.08
C GLU A 180 19.37 -12.40 17.16
N HIS A 181 19.92 -13.48 17.71
CA HIS A 181 20.58 -14.54 16.93
C HIS A 181 19.58 -15.38 16.13
N GLN A 182 18.40 -15.73 16.66
CA GLN A 182 17.36 -16.45 15.90
C GLN A 182 16.60 -15.55 14.91
N LEU A 183 16.44 -14.25 15.20
CA LEU A 183 15.94 -13.26 14.24
C LEU A 183 16.93 -13.05 13.09
N ASN A 184 18.24 -13.03 13.36
CA ASN A 184 19.29 -13.06 12.34
C ASN A 184 19.41 -14.42 11.62
N GLN A 185 19.10 -15.53 12.31
CA GLN A 185 19.02 -16.89 11.74
C GLN A 185 17.65 -17.22 11.12
N ARG A 186 16.80 -16.23 10.82
CA ARG A 186 15.74 -16.32 9.78
C ARG A 186 16.38 -16.44 8.38
N GLY A 187 17.29 -17.41 8.25
CA GLY A 187 18.44 -17.45 7.34
C GLY A 187 18.14 -17.80 5.90
N LEU A 188 16.86 -17.94 5.52
CA LEU A 188 16.44 -18.05 4.13
C LEU A 188 15.85 -16.72 3.63
N MET A 189 14.88 -16.17 4.36
CA MET A 189 14.30 -14.84 4.07
C MET A 189 15.32 -13.71 4.25
N PHE A 190 16.10 -13.69 5.33
CA PHE A 190 17.09 -12.63 5.54
C PHE A 190 18.30 -12.76 4.60
N ARG A 191 18.60 -13.96 4.09
CA ARG A 191 19.68 -14.15 3.12
C ARG A 191 19.28 -13.72 1.71
N PHE A 192 18.00 -13.89 1.36
CA PHE A 192 17.45 -13.45 0.07
C PHE A 192 17.05 -11.96 0.09
N PHE A 193 16.35 -11.53 1.14
CA PHE A 193 15.82 -10.17 1.29
C PHE A 193 16.70 -9.24 2.11
N GLY A 194 17.74 -9.72 2.83
CA GLY A 194 18.59 -8.87 3.66
C GLY A 194 19.36 -7.80 2.88
N LYS A 195 19.70 -8.07 1.60
CA LYS A 195 20.23 -7.04 0.69
C LYS A 195 19.17 -6.00 0.32
N MET A 196 17.93 -6.41 0.09
CA MET A 196 16.81 -5.51 -0.22
C MET A 196 16.43 -4.65 0.99
N MET A 197 16.38 -5.25 2.18
CA MET A 197 16.15 -4.55 3.46
C MET A 197 17.27 -3.55 3.76
N LYS A 198 18.53 -3.92 3.47
CA LYS A 198 19.67 -3.01 3.56
C LYS A 198 19.63 -1.90 2.52
N SER A 199 18.86 -2.00 1.43
CA SER A 199 18.86 -1.00 0.36
C SER A 199 18.06 0.27 0.70
N ILE A 200 17.08 0.17 1.62
CA ILE A 200 16.22 1.32 1.98
C ILE A 200 16.96 2.23 2.98
N HIS A 201 17.64 3.25 2.48
CA HIS A 201 18.35 4.26 3.26
C HIS A 201 17.61 5.60 3.29
N SER A 202 16.56 5.77 2.50
CA SER A 202 15.87 7.04 2.36
C SER A 202 14.35 6.85 2.15
N PRO A 203 13.52 7.80 2.60
CA PRO A 203 12.06 7.71 2.49
C PRO A 203 11.52 7.56 1.06
N TRP A 204 12.20 8.13 0.05
CA TRP A 204 11.75 8.05 -1.36
C TRP A 204 11.76 6.62 -1.92
N GLN A 205 12.65 5.76 -1.41
CA GLN A 205 12.76 4.36 -1.86
C GLN A 205 11.52 3.53 -1.51
N MET A 206 10.57 4.06 -0.73
CA MET A 206 9.27 3.45 -0.56
C MET A 206 8.37 3.55 -1.80
N TYR A 207 8.66 4.44 -2.75
CA TYR A 207 7.90 4.53 -4.00
C TYR A 207 7.93 3.23 -4.81
N PRO A 208 9.11 2.68 -5.19
CA PRO A 208 9.16 1.40 -5.89
C PRO A 208 8.64 0.24 -5.05
N VAL A 209 8.75 0.30 -3.72
CA VAL A 209 8.16 -0.70 -2.81
C VAL A 209 6.64 -0.66 -2.87
N GLY A 210 6.03 0.52 -2.99
CA GLY A 210 4.58 0.62 -3.17
C GLY A 210 4.12 0.20 -4.57
N VAL A 211 4.98 0.29 -5.60
CA VAL A 211 4.63 -0.17 -6.96
C VAL A 211 4.61 -1.70 -7.06
N LEU A 212 5.41 -2.38 -6.24
CA LEU A 212 5.54 -3.84 -6.19
C LEU A 212 4.38 -4.50 -5.46
#